data_AF-A0A6C0LF10-F1
#
_entry.id   AF-A0A6C0LF10-F1
#
_cell.length_a   1.000
_cell.length_b   1.000
_cell.length_c   1.000
_cell.angle_alpha   90.00
_cell.angle_beta   90.00
_cell.angle_gamma   90.00
#
_symmetry.space_group_name_H-M   'P 1'
#
loop_
_entity.id
_entity.type
_entity.pdbx_description
1 polymer ?
#
loop_
_entity_poly.entity_id
_entity_poly.type
_entity_poly.pdbx_seq_one_letter_code
_entity_poly.pdbx_strand_id
1 'polypeptide(L)'
;MYLILRDWIDINKINYDTLVCNPNAISMIREIIKKDIYLIDWRLLSKNPNAIELLRENIDFINWASLSENPNAIELLKEHPGKINWSHLSKNPNAIELLKENQDKIDWSYLSINPNAIELLKENLDKINWCVIAENHNAIDILKNNLNKINLFYLSGNPNSITILKENYNLINWNFLSSNVKAIEILKENPEKINWSILSLNPNGVKLLKAYPEKIDWFFFSKNNNPEAIEILNKNPEKINWFYLSSNINAIDLLKKYPEKIMYYQLSKNPAIFTYDYKKIKKNFEELGEEIIQKALHPKRIFKLIELYGEDEVYNNYFE
;
A
#
# COMPACT_ATOMS: atom_id res chain seq x y z
N MET A 1 15.83 -9.92 -10.46
CA MET A 1 15.32 -10.03 -9.07
C MET A 1 15.57 -11.46 -8.59
N TYR A 2 15.93 -11.66 -7.32
CA TYR A 2 16.26 -12.98 -6.74
C TYR A 2 15.07 -13.59 -5.97
N LEU A 3 13.84 -13.26 -6.36
CA LEU A 3 12.64 -13.74 -5.67
C LEU A 3 12.08 -14.98 -6.35
N ILE A 4 11.71 -15.97 -5.54
CA ILE A 4 11.04 -17.22 -5.93
C ILE A 4 9.85 -17.46 -5.01
N LEU A 5 8.88 -18.25 -5.45
CA LEU A 5 7.78 -18.68 -4.57
C LEU A 5 8.34 -19.45 -3.37
N ARG A 6 7.68 -19.31 -2.22
CA ARG A 6 7.92 -20.19 -1.08
C ARG A 6 7.60 -21.63 -1.48
N ASP A 7 8.38 -22.56 -0.95
CA ASP A 7 8.36 -24.00 -1.25
C ASP A 7 6.99 -24.67 -1.07
N TRP A 8 6.20 -24.21 -0.11
CA TRP A 8 4.88 -24.74 0.20
C TRP A 8 3.75 -24.14 -0.67
N ILE A 9 4.03 -23.12 -1.49
CA ILE A 9 3.04 -22.50 -2.38
C ILE A 9 2.92 -23.30 -3.67
N ASP A 10 1.71 -23.78 -3.97
CA ASP A 10 1.44 -24.50 -5.21
C ASP A 10 1.37 -23.53 -6.40
N ILE A 11 2.39 -23.57 -7.25
CA ILE A 11 2.48 -22.73 -8.45
C ILE A 11 1.30 -22.93 -9.40
N ASN A 12 0.69 -24.12 -9.45
CA ASN A 12 -0.42 -24.42 -10.36
C ASN A 12 -1.74 -23.78 -9.91
N LYS A 13 -1.81 -23.32 -8.66
CA LYS A 13 -2.98 -22.63 -8.12
C LYS A 13 -2.85 -21.11 -8.17
N ILE A 14 -1.69 -20.57 -8.53
CA ILE A 14 -1.49 -19.12 -8.65
C ILE A 14 -2.39 -18.56 -9.75
N ASN A 15 -3.11 -17.49 -9.41
CA ASN A 15 -3.98 -16.78 -10.35
C ASN A 15 -3.21 -15.64 -11.01
N TYR A 16 -3.08 -15.67 -12.34
CA TYR A 16 -2.29 -14.68 -13.09
C TYR A 16 -2.94 -13.29 -13.13
N ASP A 17 -4.28 -13.21 -13.20
CA ASP A 17 -5.03 -11.95 -13.19
C ASP A 17 -4.73 -11.09 -11.96
N THR A 18 -4.48 -11.75 -10.82
CA THR A 18 -4.17 -11.06 -9.57
C THR A 18 -2.68 -11.01 -9.27
N LEU A 19 -1.89 -11.94 -9.79
CA LEU A 19 -0.42 -11.95 -9.66
C LEU A 19 0.22 -10.69 -10.27
N VAL A 20 -0.33 -10.16 -11.36
CA VAL A 20 0.20 -8.94 -12.02
C VAL A 20 0.21 -7.70 -11.12
N CYS A 21 -0.63 -7.69 -10.08
CA CYS A 21 -0.64 -6.64 -9.06
C CYS A 21 0.42 -6.84 -7.97
N ASN A 22 1.09 -7.99 -7.93
CA ASN A 22 2.05 -8.32 -6.89
C ASN A 22 3.41 -7.66 -7.19
N PRO A 23 3.93 -6.79 -6.31
CA PRO A 23 5.18 -6.06 -6.56
C PRO A 23 6.40 -6.99 -6.64
N ASN A 24 6.33 -8.19 -6.06
CA ASN A 24 7.42 -9.16 -6.02
C ASN A 24 7.37 -10.18 -7.17
N ALA A 25 6.33 -10.14 -8.00
CA ALA A 25 6.10 -11.16 -9.04
C ALA A 25 6.74 -10.84 -10.40
N ILE A 26 7.40 -9.70 -10.59
CA ILE A 26 7.87 -9.22 -11.92
C ILE A 26 8.70 -10.27 -12.67
N SER A 27 9.61 -10.98 -11.99
CA SER A 27 10.41 -12.03 -12.63
C SER A 27 9.57 -13.24 -13.05
N MET A 28 8.57 -13.62 -12.26
CA MET A 28 7.65 -14.70 -12.61
C MET A 28 6.72 -14.28 -13.77
N ILE A 29 6.22 -13.05 -13.75
CA ILE A 29 5.37 -12.49 -14.82
C ILE A 29 6.13 -12.47 -16.15
N ARG A 30 7.42 -12.09 -16.15
CA ARG A 30 8.27 -12.13 -17.35
C ARG A 30 8.35 -13.54 -17.94
N GLU A 31 8.46 -14.58 -17.12
CA GLU A 31 8.46 -15.97 -17.60
C GLU A 31 7.07 -16.42 -18.09
N ILE A 32 5.98 -15.90 -17.51
CA ILE A 32 4.61 -16.16 -17.99
C ILE A 32 4.42 -15.55 -19.39
N ILE A 33 4.84 -14.29 -19.59
CA ILE A 33 4.75 -13.60 -20.89
C ILE A 33 5.47 -14.38 -22.00
N LYS A 34 6.65 -14.94 -21.70
CA LYS A 34 7.39 -15.77 -22.67
C LYS A 34 6.63 -17.03 -23.09
N LYS A 35 5.80 -17.58 -22.21
CA LYS A 35 4.99 -18.76 -22.51
C LYS A 35 3.74 -18.38 -23.30
N ASP A 36 3.01 -17.38 -22.81
CA ASP A 36 1.81 -16.86 -23.45
C ASP A 36 1.52 -15.43 -22.94
N ILE A 37 1.62 -14.47 -23.84
CA ILE A 37 1.44 -13.05 -23.57
C ILE A 37 -0.02 -12.66 -23.25
N TYR A 38 -0.99 -13.50 -23.66
CA TYR A 38 -2.41 -13.25 -23.48
C TYR A 38 -2.93 -13.67 -22.11
N LEU A 39 -2.09 -14.31 -21.29
CA LEU A 39 -2.40 -14.66 -19.90
C LEU A 39 -2.30 -13.47 -18.93
N ILE A 40 -1.88 -12.30 -19.41
CA ILE A 40 -1.59 -11.12 -18.59
C ILE A 40 -2.70 -10.08 -18.76
N ASP A 41 -3.31 -9.66 -17.64
CA ASP A 41 -4.10 -8.42 -17.62
C ASP A 41 -3.12 -7.23 -17.67
N TRP A 42 -2.88 -6.74 -18.89
CA TRP A 42 -1.99 -5.61 -19.16
C TRP A 42 -2.46 -4.30 -18.57
N ARG A 43 -3.77 -4.14 -18.32
CA ARG A 43 -4.31 -2.95 -17.64
C ARG A 43 -3.87 -2.94 -16.18
N LEU A 44 -3.96 -4.07 -15.49
CA LEU A 44 -3.47 -4.19 -14.11
C LEU A 44 -1.94 -4.11 -14.04
N LEU A 45 -1.22 -4.75 -14.97
CA LEU A 45 0.24 -4.67 -15.02
C LEU A 45 0.74 -3.23 -15.28
N SER A 46 0.05 -2.47 -16.13
CA SER A 46 0.39 -1.05 -16.40
C SER A 46 0.29 -0.16 -15.16
N LYS A 47 -0.55 -0.53 -14.19
CA LYS A 47 -0.66 0.16 -12.90
C LYS A 47 0.41 -0.27 -11.88
N ASN A 48 1.12 -1.37 -12.11
CA ASN A 48 2.12 -1.89 -11.19
C ASN A 48 3.42 -1.04 -11.25
N PRO A 49 3.82 -0.37 -10.15
CA PRO A 49 5.00 0.50 -10.14
C PRO A 49 6.32 -0.23 -10.35
N ASN A 50 6.36 -1.55 -10.15
CA ASN A 50 7.56 -2.36 -10.34
C ASN A 50 7.68 -2.94 -11.77
N ALA A 51 6.68 -2.72 -12.62
CA ALA A 51 6.60 -3.31 -13.95
C ALA A 51 7.15 -2.41 -15.08
N ILE A 52 7.69 -1.23 -14.78
CA ILE A 52 8.07 -0.23 -15.81
C ILE A 52 8.99 -0.80 -16.89
N GLU A 53 10.07 -1.50 -16.52
CA GLU A 53 10.97 -2.10 -17.51
C GLU A 53 10.29 -3.20 -18.34
N LEU A 54 9.44 -4.00 -17.70
CA LEU A 54 8.68 -5.03 -18.41
C LEU A 54 7.64 -4.44 -19.38
N LEU A 55 7.04 -3.30 -19.02
CA LEU A 55 6.12 -2.55 -19.89
C LEU A 55 6.87 -1.92 -21.07
N ARG A 56 8.08 -1.39 -20.82
CA ARG A 56 8.97 -0.85 -21.87
C ARG A 56 9.40 -1.92 -22.88
N GLU A 57 9.57 -3.17 -22.44
CA GLU A 57 9.81 -4.33 -23.31
C GLU A 57 8.58 -4.72 -24.16
N ASN A 58 7.37 -4.26 -23.80
CA ASN A 58 6.09 -4.71 -24.38
C ASN A 58 5.12 -3.54 -24.65
N ILE A 59 5.61 -2.48 -25.32
CA ILE A 59 4.91 -1.19 -25.48
C ILE A 59 3.50 -1.33 -26.08
N ASP A 60 3.32 -2.24 -27.03
CA ASP A 60 2.05 -2.40 -27.77
C ASP A 60 0.88 -2.85 -26.88
N PHE A 61 1.16 -3.41 -25.71
CA PHE A 61 0.15 -3.92 -24.78
C PHE A 61 -0.17 -2.95 -23.64
N ILE A 62 0.57 -1.84 -23.52
CA ILE A 62 0.39 -0.89 -22.43
C ILE A 62 -1.02 -0.30 -22.44
N ASN A 63 -1.69 -0.37 -21.27
CA ASN A 63 -2.86 0.45 -21.02
C ASN A 63 -2.43 1.83 -20.51
N TRP A 64 -2.39 2.79 -21.43
CA TRP A 64 -1.87 4.14 -21.15
C TRP A 64 -2.65 4.92 -20.09
N ALA A 65 -3.95 4.67 -19.96
CA ALA A 65 -4.75 5.28 -18.89
C ALA A 65 -4.32 4.76 -17.51
N SER A 66 -4.11 3.45 -17.36
CA SER A 66 -3.59 2.86 -16.12
C SER A 66 -2.13 3.25 -15.86
N LEU A 67 -1.31 3.35 -16.92
CA LEU A 67 0.08 3.82 -16.81
C LEU A 67 0.16 5.28 -16.35
N SER A 68 -0.77 6.14 -16.77
CA SER A 68 -0.78 7.56 -16.37
C SER A 68 -0.98 7.75 -14.86
N GLU A 69 -1.70 6.85 -14.18
CA GLU A 69 -1.84 6.84 -12.71
C GLU A 69 -0.63 6.21 -12.01
N ASN A 70 0.28 5.53 -12.73
CA ASN A 70 1.41 4.80 -12.15
C ASN A 70 2.51 5.78 -11.70
N PRO A 71 2.87 5.81 -10.40
CA PRO A 71 3.84 6.78 -9.88
C PRO A 71 5.25 6.62 -10.45
N ASN A 72 5.62 5.44 -10.94
CA ASN A 72 6.95 5.19 -11.49
C ASN A 72 7.03 5.36 -13.02
N ALA A 73 5.94 5.74 -13.68
CA ALA A 73 5.85 5.77 -15.14
C ALA A 73 6.16 7.13 -15.79
N ILE A 74 6.53 8.16 -15.03
CA ILE A 74 6.67 9.54 -15.54
C ILE A 74 7.62 9.61 -16.75
N GLU A 75 8.78 8.96 -16.69
CA GLU A 75 9.73 9.00 -17.81
C GLU A 75 9.20 8.26 -19.05
N LEU A 76 8.57 7.09 -18.86
CA LEU A 76 7.93 6.37 -19.98
C LEU A 76 6.76 7.16 -20.59
N LEU A 77 6.03 7.95 -19.79
CA LEU A 77 4.97 8.83 -20.28
C LEU A 77 5.52 10.01 -21.08
N LYS A 78 6.66 10.60 -20.66
CA LYS A 78 7.34 11.68 -21.40
C LYS A 78 7.85 11.23 -22.76
N GLU A 79 8.25 9.97 -22.90
CA GLU A 79 8.64 9.38 -24.19
C GLU A 79 7.45 9.23 -25.16
N HIS A 80 6.21 9.21 -24.64
CA HIS A 80 4.99 9.01 -25.42
C HIS A 80 3.89 10.04 -25.06
N PRO A 81 4.14 11.34 -25.28
CA PRO A 81 3.26 12.41 -24.77
C PRO A 81 1.84 12.35 -25.34
N GLY A 82 1.68 11.87 -26.58
CA GLY A 82 0.36 11.70 -27.23
C GLY A 82 -0.50 10.58 -26.65
N LYS A 83 0.03 9.78 -25.72
CA LYS A 83 -0.69 8.67 -25.06
C LYS A 83 -1.12 8.99 -23.63
N ILE A 84 -0.68 10.13 -23.08
CA ILE A 84 -0.95 10.51 -21.69
C ILE A 84 -2.46 10.72 -21.48
N ASN A 85 -3.01 10.03 -20.48
CA ASN A 85 -4.31 10.36 -19.93
C ASN A 85 -4.13 11.41 -18.83
N TRP A 86 -4.37 12.68 -19.17
CA TRP A 86 -4.11 13.82 -18.28
C TRP A 86 -4.99 13.85 -17.03
N SER A 87 -6.21 13.31 -17.11
CA SER A 87 -7.08 13.16 -15.94
C SER A 87 -6.43 12.20 -14.94
N HIS A 88 -6.08 10.98 -15.36
CA HIS A 88 -5.40 10.02 -14.49
C HIS A 88 -4.02 10.50 -14.03
N LEU A 89 -3.28 11.21 -14.88
CA LEU A 89 -2.01 11.83 -14.52
C LEU A 89 -2.18 12.89 -13.42
N SER A 90 -3.29 13.64 -13.40
CA SER A 90 -3.56 14.65 -12.37
C SER A 90 -3.67 14.05 -10.96
N LYS A 91 -4.05 12.77 -10.86
CA LYS A 91 -4.06 12.02 -9.60
C LYS A 91 -2.68 11.46 -9.21
N ASN A 92 -1.74 11.40 -10.15
CA ASN A 92 -0.44 10.78 -9.95
C ASN A 92 0.47 11.66 -9.06
N PRO A 93 0.91 11.17 -7.88
CA PRO A 93 1.69 11.98 -6.94
C PRO A 93 3.07 12.39 -7.49
N ASN A 94 3.61 11.68 -8.49
CA ASN A 94 4.92 11.97 -9.05
C ASN A 94 4.85 12.84 -10.33
N ALA A 95 3.65 13.25 -10.75
CA ALA A 95 3.45 13.98 -12.00
C ALA A 95 3.41 15.52 -11.86
N ILE A 96 3.62 16.06 -10.65
CA ILE A 96 3.40 17.49 -10.37
C ILE A 96 4.17 18.42 -11.32
N GLU A 97 5.44 18.14 -11.60
CA GLU A 97 6.24 18.98 -12.51
C GLU A 97 5.71 18.94 -13.94
N LEU A 98 5.35 17.74 -14.45
CA LEU A 98 4.76 17.60 -15.78
C LEU A 98 3.40 18.30 -15.90
N LEU A 99 2.61 18.32 -14.82
CA LEU A 99 1.33 19.02 -14.75
C LEU A 99 1.51 20.54 -14.72
N LYS A 100 2.52 21.06 -14.00
CA LYS A 100 2.85 22.50 -14.00
C LYS A 100 3.21 23.03 -15.38
N GLU A 101 3.89 22.21 -16.19
CA GLU A 101 4.22 22.53 -17.59
C GLU A 101 3.01 22.46 -18.54
N ASN A 102 1.89 21.86 -18.12
CA ASN A 102 0.71 21.57 -18.94
C ASN A 102 -0.60 21.91 -18.20
N GLN A 103 -0.69 23.11 -17.61
CA GLN A 103 -1.79 23.47 -16.71
C GLN A 103 -3.18 23.42 -17.35
N ASP A 104 -3.25 23.63 -18.66
CA ASP A 104 -4.49 23.57 -19.46
C ASP A 104 -5.10 22.17 -19.50
N LYS A 105 -4.31 21.12 -19.22
CA LYS A 105 -4.74 19.72 -19.26
C LYS A 105 -5.06 19.14 -17.89
N ILE A 106 -4.86 19.91 -16.83
CA ILE A 106 -5.09 19.45 -15.46
C ILE A 106 -6.58 19.17 -15.23
N ASP A 107 -6.86 17.97 -14.75
CA ASP A 107 -8.13 17.66 -14.13
C ASP A 107 -8.05 18.06 -12.65
N TRP A 108 -8.65 19.22 -12.33
CA TRP A 108 -8.58 19.80 -11.00
C TRP A 108 -9.33 18.99 -9.94
N SER A 109 -10.29 18.15 -10.33
CA SER A 109 -10.97 17.26 -9.39
C SER A 109 -10.03 16.16 -8.92
N TYR A 110 -9.29 15.54 -9.85
CA TYR A 110 -8.29 14.55 -9.51
C TYR A 110 -7.01 15.14 -8.91
N LEU A 111 -6.64 16.36 -9.29
CA LEU A 111 -5.54 17.07 -8.64
C LEU A 111 -5.87 17.42 -7.18
N SER A 112 -7.13 17.74 -6.87
CA SER A 112 -7.55 18.08 -5.50
C SER A 112 -7.30 16.94 -4.50
N ILE A 113 -7.39 15.68 -4.94
CA ILE A 113 -7.08 14.50 -4.11
C ILE A 113 -5.60 14.06 -4.19
N ASN A 114 -4.77 14.75 -4.99
CA ASN A 114 -3.36 14.40 -5.16
C ASN A 114 -2.54 14.90 -3.95
N PRO A 115 -1.91 14.01 -3.18
CA PRO A 115 -1.21 14.38 -1.94
C PRO A 115 0.01 15.29 -2.17
N ASN A 116 0.58 15.31 -3.38
CA ASN A 116 1.76 16.12 -3.70
C ASN A 116 1.41 17.45 -4.40
N ALA A 117 0.12 17.73 -4.64
CA ALA A 117 -0.32 18.91 -5.38
C ALA A 117 -0.55 20.17 -4.52
N ILE A 118 -0.22 20.13 -3.22
CA ILE A 118 -0.62 21.18 -2.26
C ILE A 118 -0.21 22.59 -2.68
N GLU A 119 1.02 22.79 -3.14
CA GLU A 119 1.48 24.12 -3.56
C GLU A 119 0.74 24.61 -4.80
N LEU A 120 0.54 23.74 -5.80
CA LEU A 120 -0.22 24.09 -7.00
C LEU A 120 -1.70 24.39 -6.70
N LEU A 121 -2.29 23.69 -5.72
CA LEU A 121 -3.65 23.97 -5.26
C LEU A 121 -3.74 25.30 -4.49
N LYS A 122 -2.74 25.66 -3.68
CA LYS A 122 -2.68 26.96 -2.99
C LYS A 122 -2.64 28.14 -3.97
N GLU A 123 -1.95 27.97 -5.10
CA GLU A 123 -1.88 28.97 -6.17
C GLU A 123 -3.17 29.08 -6.99
N ASN A 124 -4.07 28.09 -6.90
CA ASN A 124 -5.28 27.97 -7.73
C ASN A 124 -6.52 27.62 -6.89
N LEU A 125 -6.77 28.36 -5.81
CA LEU A 125 -7.87 28.08 -4.85
C LEU A 125 -9.26 28.04 -5.49
N ASP A 126 -9.47 28.79 -6.58
CA ASP A 126 -10.72 28.86 -7.34
C ASP A 126 -11.02 27.56 -8.11
N LYS A 127 -10.00 26.77 -8.41
CA LYS A 127 -10.14 25.51 -9.17
C LYS A 127 -10.27 24.28 -8.28
N ILE A 128 -10.05 24.42 -6.97
CA ILE A 128 -10.15 23.29 -6.03
C ILE A 128 -11.56 22.70 -6.07
N ASN A 129 -11.64 21.39 -6.19
CA ASN A 129 -12.87 20.66 -5.96
C ASN A 129 -13.06 20.44 -4.45
N TRP A 130 -13.84 21.35 -3.83
CA TRP A 130 -14.10 21.36 -2.39
C TRP A 130 -14.89 20.15 -1.87
N CYS A 131 -15.54 19.38 -2.75
CA CYS A 131 -16.25 18.16 -2.36
C CYS A 131 -15.29 17.02 -2.00
N VAL A 132 -14.09 16.98 -2.58
CA VAL A 132 -13.15 15.85 -2.46
C VAL A 132 -11.82 16.22 -1.79
N ILE A 133 -11.49 17.51 -1.66
CA ILE A 133 -10.22 17.99 -1.07
C ILE A 133 -9.95 17.46 0.35
N ALA A 134 -10.99 17.11 1.11
CA ALA A 134 -10.83 16.53 2.44
C ALA A 134 -10.19 15.13 2.43
N GLU A 135 -10.25 14.41 1.30
CA GLU A 135 -9.51 13.15 1.08
C GLU A 135 -8.01 13.37 0.88
N ASN A 136 -7.58 14.60 0.58
CA ASN A 136 -6.16 14.95 0.53
C ASN A 136 -5.61 15.16 1.94
N HIS A 137 -4.92 14.15 2.46
CA HIS A 137 -4.37 14.19 3.81
C HIS A 137 -3.32 15.30 4.03
N ASN A 138 -2.75 15.86 2.96
CA ASN A 138 -1.77 16.94 3.03
C ASN A 138 -2.42 18.34 2.91
N ALA A 139 -3.73 18.43 2.63
CA ALA A 139 -4.43 19.70 2.43
C ALA A 139 -4.91 20.36 3.74
N ILE A 140 -4.40 19.94 4.90
CA ILE A 140 -4.94 20.37 6.20
C ILE A 140 -4.96 21.89 6.38
N ASP A 141 -3.94 22.60 5.92
CA ASP A 141 -3.88 24.06 6.04
C ASP A 141 -4.86 24.77 5.09
N ILE A 142 -5.13 24.19 3.92
CA ILE A 142 -6.17 24.68 2.99
C ILE A 142 -7.55 24.49 3.65
N LEU A 143 -7.79 23.32 4.24
CA LEU A 143 -9.05 22.96 4.89
C LEU A 143 -9.35 23.87 6.09
N LYS A 144 -8.36 24.10 6.97
CA LYS A 144 -8.50 24.96 8.16
C LYS A 144 -8.97 26.38 7.82
N ASN A 145 -8.47 26.94 6.72
CA ASN A 145 -8.79 28.31 6.31
C ASN A 145 -10.08 28.41 5.47
N ASN A 146 -10.73 27.29 5.14
CA ASN A 146 -11.88 27.25 4.23
C ASN A 146 -12.98 26.28 4.71
N LEU A 147 -13.21 26.18 6.02
CA LEU A 147 -14.18 25.24 6.61
C LEU A 147 -15.61 25.39 6.07
N ASN A 148 -15.98 26.60 5.63
CA ASN A 148 -17.30 26.87 5.05
C ASN A 148 -17.52 26.29 3.65
N LYS A 149 -16.46 25.81 2.98
CA LYS A 149 -16.54 25.26 1.61
C LYS A 149 -16.49 23.73 1.57
N ILE A 150 -16.07 23.08 2.65
CA ILE A 150 -15.70 21.66 2.62
C ILE A 150 -16.87 20.75 2.97
N ASN A 151 -16.89 19.57 2.35
CA ASN A 151 -17.71 18.46 2.84
C ASN A 151 -17.04 17.81 4.06
N LEU A 152 -17.55 18.13 5.25
CA LEU A 152 -17.01 17.70 6.54
C LEU A 152 -17.09 16.18 6.78
N PHE A 153 -17.91 15.46 6.00
CA PHE A 153 -18.04 14.01 6.08
C PHE A 153 -16.70 13.29 5.90
N TYR A 154 -15.93 13.69 4.89
CA TYR A 154 -14.63 13.09 4.58
C TYR A 154 -13.52 13.58 5.50
N LEU A 155 -13.71 14.73 6.18
CA LEU A 155 -12.74 15.25 7.13
C LEU A 155 -12.51 14.29 8.30
N SER A 156 -13.55 13.55 8.72
CA SER A 156 -13.47 12.59 9.82
C SER A 156 -12.49 11.44 9.55
N GLY A 157 -12.31 11.07 8.27
CA GLY A 157 -11.37 10.03 7.84
C GLY A 157 -9.93 10.53 7.69
N ASN A 158 -9.73 11.86 7.58
CA ASN A 158 -8.42 12.44 7.36
C ASN A 158 -7.57 12.36 8.65
N PRO A 159 -6.42 11.67 8.67
CA PRO A 159 -5.62 11.51 9.88
C PRO A 159 -5.07 12.82 10.41
N ASN A 160 -4.91 13.85 9.57
CA ASN A 160 -4.35 15.13 9.97
C ASN A 160 -5.41 16.14 10.44
N SER A 161 -6.70 15.78 10.42
CA SER A 161 -7.81 16.65 10.82
C SER A 161 -8.20 16.59 12.30
N ILE A 162 -7.54 15.73 13.10
CA ILE A 162 -7.90 15.48 14.51
C ILE A 162 -8.06 16.77 15.33
N THR A 163 -7.21 17.78 15.11
CA THR A 163 -7.30 19.08 15.80
C THR A 163 -8.59 19.82 15.45
N ILE A 164 -8.95 19.87 14.16
CA ILE A 164 -10.20 20.50 13.69
C ILE A 164 -11.42 19.76 14.24
N LEU A 165 -11.38 18.42 14.23
CA LEU A 165 -12.51 17.60 14.71
C LEU A 165 -12.77 17.77 16.20
N LYS A 166 -11.72 17.95 17.02
CA LYS A 166 -11.86 18.23 18.46
C LYS A 166 -12.56 19.56 18.75
N GLU A 167 -12.40 20.55 17.88
CA GLU A 167 -13.08 21.85 18.00
C GLU A 167 -14.52 21.81 17.44
N ASN A 168 -14.87 20.75 16.69
CA ASN A 168 -16.11 20.64 15.94
C ASN A 168 -16.78 19.27 16.13
N TYR A 169 -16.93 18.84 17.39
CA TYR A 169 -17.44 17.51 17.75
C TYR A 169 -18.77 17.12 17.10
N ASN A 170 -19.67 18.09 16.93
CA ASN A 170 -20.98 17.91 16.31
C ASN A 170 -20.92 17.55 14.82
N LEU A 171 -19.75 17.71 14.18
CA LEU A 171 -19.54 17.48 12.75
C LEU A 171 -18.83 16.14 12.49
N ILE A 172 -18.50 15.39 13.55
CA ILE A 172 -17.82 14.11 13.43
C ILE A 172 -18.75 13.07 12.80
N ASN A 173 -18.30 12.49 11.69
CA ASN A 173 -18.82 11.24 11.17
C ASN A 173 -18.07 10.06 11.80
N TRP A 174 -18.74 9.35 12.70
CA TRP A 174 -18.13 8.27 13.47
C TRP A 174 -17.73 7.03 12.66
N ASN A 175 -18.36 6.79 11.51
CA ASN A 175 -17.94 5.72 10.61
C ASN A 175 -16.53 6.00 10.05
N PHE A 176 -16.30 7.19 9.49
CA PHE A 176 -14.95 7.54 9.01
C PHE A 176 -13.96 7.73 10.14
N LEU A 177 -14.39 8.31 11.27
CA LEU A 177 -13.51 8.46 12.42
C LEU A 177 -13.02 7.10 12.93
N SER A 178 -13.86 6.06 12.90
CA SER A 178 -13.47 4.69 13.27
C SER A 178 -12.37 4.10 12.35
N SER A 179 -12.29 4.54 11.10
CA SER A 179 -11.21 4.19 10.16
C SER A 179 -9.94 5.04 10.33
N ASN A 180 -10.04 6.16 11.04
CA ASN A 180 -8.94 7.11 11.19
C ASN A 180 -7.91 6.60 12.20
N VAL A 181 -6.72 6.27 11.71
CA VAL A 181 -5.63 5.68 12.50
C VAL A 181 -5.09 6.61 13.60
N LYS A 182 -5.32 7.94 13.51
CA LYS A 182 -4.91 8.92 14.53
C LYS A 182 -6.06 9.29 15.49
N ALA A 183 -7.26 8.73 15.33
CA ALA A 183 -8.44 9.08 16.12
C ALA A 183 -8.68 8.17 17.35
N ILE A 184 -7.78 7.24 17.66
CA ILE A 184 -8.00 6.21 18.69
C ILE A 184 -8.38 6.80 20.05
N GLU A 185 -7.78 7.91 20.47
CA GLU A 185 -8.12 8.56 21.75
C GLU A 185 -9.54 9.14 21.77
N ILE A 186 -9.98 9.78 20.68
CA ILE A 186 -11.36 10.31 20.58
C ILE A 186 -12.37 9.14 20.61
N LEU A 187 -12.04 8.03 19.94
CA LEU A 187 -12.89 6.84 19.91
C LEU A 187 -12.99 6.20 21.30
N LYS A 188 -11.86 6.08 22.03
CA LYS A 188 -11.84 5.56 23.41
C LYS A 188 -12.76 6.34 24.36
N GLU A 189 -12.84 7.65 24.21
CA GLU A 189 -13.71 8.52 25.01
C GLU A 189 -15.20 8.39 24.65
N ASN A 190 -15.54 7.79 23.51
CA ASN A 190 -16.91 7.69 22.97
C ASN A 190 -17.22 6.27 22.44
N PRO A 191 -17.11 5.22 23.27
CA PRO A 191 -17.23 3.83 22.84
C PRO A 191 -18.59 3.49 22.22
N GLU A 192 -19.65 4.19 22.60
CA GLU A 192 -21.02 4.03 22.11
C GLU A 192 -21.22 4.50 20.66
N LYS A 193 -20.32 5.34 20.15
CA LYS A 193 -20.40 5.88 18.78
C LYS A 193 -19.48 5.15 17.80
N ILE A 194 -18.60 4.29 18.29
CA ILE A 194 -17.65 3.55 17.46
C ILE A 194 -18.39 2.64 16.49
N ASN A 195 -18.03 2.72 15.21
CA ASN A 195 -18.33 1.66 14.27
C ASN A 195 -17.29 0.55 14.41
N TRP A 196 -17.64 -0.47 15.20
CA TRP A 196 -16.73 -1.56 15.56
C TRP A 196 -16.30 -2.42 14.37
N SER A 197 -17.16 -2.58 13.37
CA SER A 197 -16.83 -3.26 12.11
C SER A 197 -15.71 -2.53 11.36
N ILE A 198 -15.81 -1.21 11.23
CA ILE A 198 -14.78 -0.40 10.59
C ILE A 198 -13.51 -0.34 11.45
N LEU A 199 -13.64 -0.19 12.77
CA LEU A 199 -12.50 -0.20 13.70
C LEU A 199 -11.73 -1.53 13.61
N SER A 200 -12.41 -2.63 13.32
CA SER A 200 -11.78 -3.95 13.13
C SER A 200 -10.78 -3.98 11.96
N LEU A 201 -10.92 -3.11 10.95
CA LEU A 201 -9.87 -2.93 9.93
C LEU A 201 -8.73 -1.99 10.36
N ASN A 202 -8.97 -1.13 11.35
CA ASN A 202 -8.04 -0.08 11.75
C ASN A 202 -6.82 -0.71 12.46
N PRO A 203 -5.60 -0.62 11.92
CA PRO A 203 -4.43 -1.24 12.53
C PRO A 203 -4.09 -0.65 13.90
N ASN A 204 -4.40 0.62 14.15
CA ASN A 204 -4.19 1.25 15.46
C ASN A 204 -5.35 0.97 16.44
N GLY A 205 -6.46 0.43 15.94
CA GLY A 205 -7.64 0.04 16.73
C GLY A 205 -7.47 -1.25 17.53
N VAL A 206 -6.45 -2.07 17.24
CA VAL A 206 -6.28 -3.40 17.86
C VAL A 206 -6.21 -3.36 19.38
N LYS A 207 -5.52 -2.37 19.96
CA LYS A 207 -5.48 -2.21 21.43
C LYS A 207 -6.85 -1.94 22.03
N LEU A 208 -7.69 -1.16 21.34
CA LEU A 208 -9.06 -0.89 21.78
C LEU A 208 -9.94 -2.14 21.59
N LEU A 209 -9.81 -2.85 20.48
CA LEU A 209 -10.54 -4.11 20.22
C LEU A 209 -10.21 -5.20 21.24
N LYS A 210 -8.98 -5.25 21.77
CA LYS A 210 -8.61 -6.16 22.87
C LYS A 210 -9.39 -5.89 24.15
N ALA A 211 -9.76 -4.64 24.43
CA ALA A 211 -10.57 -4.28 25.59
C ALA A 211 -12.06 -4.63 25.40
N TYR A 212 -12.51 -4.83 24.15
CA TYR A 212 -13.87 -5.16 23.77
C TYR A 212 -13.92 -6.34 22.78
N PRO A 213 -13.46 -7.54 23.19
CA PRO A 213 -13.31 -8.68 22.29
C PRO A 213 -14.63 -9.14 21.65
N GLU A 214 -15.77 -8.89 22.31
CA GLU A 214 -17.11 -9.17 21.81
C GLU A 214 -17.55 -8.24 20.67
N LYS A 215 -16.85 -7.11 20.49
CA LYS A 215 -17.11 -6.14 19.41
C LYS A 215 -16.27 -6.40 18.17
N ILE A 216 -15.35 -7.36 18.20
CA ILE A 216 -14.51 -7.68 17.04
C ILE A 216 -15.39 -8.21 15.91
N ASP A 217 -15.37 -7.49 14.79
CA ASP A 217 -15.91 -7.98 13.53
C ASP A 217 -14.83 -8.81 12.83
N TRP A 218 -14.93 -10.13 12.98
CA TRP A 218 -13.92 -11.08 12.49
C TRP A 218 -13.76 -11.08 10.96
N PHE A 219 -14.81 -10.71 10.22
CA PHE A 219 -14.75 -10.59 8.76
C PHE A 219 -13.74 -9.51 8.37
N PHE A 220 -13.88 -8.33 8.94
CA PHE A 220 -12.99 -7.20 8.69
C PHE A 220 -11.64 -7.32 9.41
N PHE A 221 -11.64 -7.88 10.62
CA PHE A 221 -10.42 -8.10 11.41
C PHE A 221 -9.42 -9.02 10.71
N SER A 222 -9.89 -9.98 9.91
CA SER A 222 -9.02 -10.87 9.11
C SER A 222 -8.18 -10.13 8.07
N LYS A 223 -8.58 -8.91 7.68
CA LYS A 223 -7.82 -8.02 6.80
C LYS A 223 -6.86 -7.09 7.56
N ASN A 224 -6.98 -6.99 8.89
CA ASN A 224 -6.17 -6.10 9.70
C ASN A 224 -4.70 -6.52 9.64
N ASN A 225 -3.84 -5.61 9.21
CA ASN A 225 -2.42 -5.88 9.00
C ASN A 225 -1.56 -5.61 10.24
N ASN A 226 -2.13 -5.26 11.39
CA ASN A 226 -1.36 -5.16 12.63
C ASN A 226 -0.89 -6.57 13.06
N PRO A 227 0.41 -6.78 13.38
CA PRO A 227 0.92 -8.07 13.86
C PRO A 227 0.15 -8.65 15.06
N GLU A 228 -0.26 -7.80 16.02
CA GLU A 228 -1.06 -8.21 17.18
C GLU A 228 -2.45 -8.74 16.76
N ALA A 229 -3.01 -8.28 15.64
CA ALA A 229 -4.25 -8.82 15.09
C ALA A 229 -4.04 -10.25 14.55
N ILE A 230 -2.90 -10.51 13.90
CA ILE A 230 -2.54 -11.85 13.41
C ILE A 230 -2.39 -12.83 14.56
N GLU A 231 -1.81 -12.42 15.69
CA GLU A 231 -1.72 -13.24 16.88
C GLU A 231 -3.10 -13.61 17.45
N ILE A 232 -4.03 -12.66 17.48
CA ILE A 232 -5.42 -12.90 17.91
C ILE A 232 -6.12 -13.86 16.95
N LEU A 233 -5.96 -13.68 15.63
CA LEU A 233 -6.53 -14.56 14.61
C LEU A 233 -5.96 -15.99 14.73
N ASN A 234 -4.65 -16.13 14.92
CA ASN A 234 -3.99 -17.44 15.12
C ASN A 234 -4.51 -18.19 16.36
N LYS A 235 -5.03 -17.47 17.38
CA LYS A 235 -5.68 -18.06 18.55
C LYS A 235 -7.17 -18.41 18.34
N ASN A 236 -7.78 -17.94 17.24
CA ASN A 236 -9.21 -18.11 16.94
C ASN A 236 -9.41 -18.53 15.46
N PRO A 237 -8.81 -19.65 15.00
CA PRO A 237 -8.83 -20.05 13.59
C PRO A 237 -10.24 -20.26 13.02
N GLU A 238 -11.21 -20.61 13.86
CA GLU A 238 -12.61 -20.82 13.51
C GLU A 238 -13.36 -19.54 13.11
N LYS A 239 -12.85 -18.37 13.51
CA LYS A 239 -13.47 -17.07 13.21
C LYS A 239 -12.86 -16.38 11.99
N ILE A 240 -11.76 -16.92 11.46
CA ILE A 240 -11.00 -16.31 10.38
C ILE A 240 -11.82 -16.28 9.09
N ASN A 241 -11.91 -15.10 8.48
CA ASN A 241 -12.26 -14.98 7.07
C ASN A 241 -11.01 -15.21 6.21
N TRP A 242 -10.89 -16.43 5.69
CA TRP A 242 -9.71 -16.87 4.94
C TRP A 242 -9.51 -16.16 3.60
N PHE A 243 -10.58 -15.61 3.03
CA PHE A 243 -10.48 -14.79 1.81
C PHE A 243 -9.66 -13.53 2.07
N TYR A 244 -9.98 -12.76 3.12
CA TYR A 244 -9.17 -11.58 3.43
C TYR A 244 -7.80 -11.93 4.00
N LEU A 245 -7.72 -12.96 4.85
CA LEU A 245 -6.44 -13.37 5.42
C LEU A 245 -5.43 -13.77 4.34
N SER A 246 -5.88 -14.42 3.26
CA SER A 246 -5.00 -14.82 2.15
C SER A 246 -4.29 -13.63 1.49
N SER A 247 -4.90 -12.44 1.48
CA SER A 247 -4.28 -11.20 0.98
C SER A 247 -3.43 -10.45 2.03
N ASN A 248 -3.43 -10.90 3.29
CA ASN A 248 -2.77 -10.21 4.40
C ASN A 248 -1.27 -10.55 4.42
N ILE A 249 -0.43 -9.53 4.23
CA ILE A 249 1.03 -9.68 4.13
C ILE A 249 1.66 -10.27 5.41
N ASN A 250 1.09 -9.96 6.57
CA ASN A 250 1.62 -10.40 7.86
C ASN A 250 1.07 -11.77 8.28
N ALA A 251 0.22 -12.41 7.46
CA ALA A 251 -0.41 -13.68 7.77
C ALA A 251 0.26 -14.89 7.08
N ILE A 252 1.40 -14.73 6.41
CA ILE A 252 1.99 -15.80 5.58
C ILE A 252 2.28 -17.09 6.38
N ASP A 253 2.75 -16.96 7.62
CA ASP A 253 3.01 -18.11 8.49
C ASP A 253 1.74 -18.75 9.04
N LEU A 254 0.69 -17.94 9.26
CA LEU A 254 -0.62 -18.46 9.63
C LEU A 254 -1.25 -19.22 8.45
N LEU A 255 -1.16 -18.70 7.23
CA LEU A 255 -1.64 -19.37 6.02
C LEU A 255 -0.93 -20.72 5.79
N LYS A 256 0.38 -20.78 6.04
CA LYS A 256 1.16 -22.03 5.95
C LYS A 256 0.61 -23.16 6.83
N LYS A 257 0.03 -22.82 7.99
CA LYS A 257 -0.57 -23.80 8.92
C LYS A 257 -1.88 -24.41 8.43
N TYR A 258 -2.56 -23.73 7.50
CA TYR A 258 -3.90 -24.10 7.01
C TYR A 258 -3.97 -24.06 5.48
N PRO A 259 -3.16 -24.88 4.77
CA PRO A 259 -3.03 -24.83 3.32
C PRO A 259 -4.36 -25.09 2.58
N GLU A 260 -5.28 -25.84 3.19
CA GLU A 260 -6.60 -26.16 2.66
C GLU A 260 -7.59 -24.99 2.71
N LYS A 261 -7.31 -23.96 3.51
CA LYS A 261 -8.17 -22.77 3.65
C LYS A 261 -7.76 -21.62 2.73
N ILE A 262 -6.61 -21.74 2.06
CA ILE A 262 -6.01 -20.65 1.30
C ILE A 262 -6.85 -20.33 0.06
N MET A 263 -7.18 -19.06 -0.08
CA MET A 263 -7.84 -18.51 -1.26
C MET A 263 -6.78 -17.99 -2.24
N TYR A 264 -6.36 -18.85 -3.18
CA TYR A 264 -5.24 -18.55 -4.09
C TYR A 264 -5.43 -17.30 -4.96
N TYR A 265 -6.67 -16.98 -5.33
CA TYR A 265 -6.99 -15.73 -6.03
C TYR A 265 -6.54 -14.49 -5.23
N GLN A 266 -6.70 -14.52 -3.90
CA GLN A 266 -6.25 -13.45 -3.00
C GLN A 266 -4.76 -13.58 -2.66
N LEU A 267 -4.30 -14.81 -2.42
CA LEU A 267 -2.90 -15.12 -2.12
C LEU A 267 -1.94 -14.64 -3.21
N SER A 268 -2.32 -14.71 -4.48
CA SER A 268 -1.46 -14.33 -5.60
C SER A 268 -1.09 -12.83 -5.59
N LYS A 269 -1.91 -11.98 -4.95
CA LYS A 269 -1.58 -10.55 -4.71
C LYS A 269 -0.61 -10.34 -3.55
N ASN A 270 -0.50 -11.31 -2.65
CA ASN A 270 0.23 -11.19 -1.41
C ASN A 270 1.75 -11.24 -1.70
N PRO A 271 2.51 -10.15 -1.48
CA PRO A 271 3.94 -10.15 -1.79
C PRO A 271 4.74 -11.11 -0.90
N ALA A 272 4.20 -11.53 0.25
CA ALA A 272 4.86 -12.46 1.16
C ALA A 272 4.93 -13.91 0.64
N ILE A 273 4.25 -14.25 -0.47
CA ILE A 273 4.38 -15.58 -1.10
C ILE A 273 5.75 -15.79 -1.74
N PHE A 274 6.50 -14.71 -1.94
CA PHE A 274 7.86 -14.74 -2.46
C PHE A 274 8.88 -14.72 -1.33
N THR A 275 10.00 -15.41 -1.54
CA THR A 275 11.19 -15.40 -0.69
C THR A 275 12.44 -15.29 -1.57
N TYR A 276 13.58 -14.99 -0.97
CA TYR A 276 14.84 -14.95 -1.70
C TYR A 276 15.32 -16.35 -2.11
N ASP A 277 15.78 -16.48 -3.34
CA ASP A 277 16.52 -17.62 -3.86
C ASP A 277 17.97 -17.55 -3.36
N TYR A 278 18.16 -17.93 -2.10
CA TYR A 278 19.49 -17.93 -1.47
C TYR A 278 20.49 -18.81 -2.20
N LYS A 279 20.04 -19.87 -2.89
CA LYS A 279 20.92 -20.72 -3.70
C LYS A 279 21.48 -19.95 -4.90
N LYS A 280 20.61 -19.25 -5.64
CA LYS A 280 21.01 -18.40 -6.77
C LYS A 280 21.83 -17.20 -6.34
N ILE A 281 21.48 -16.56 -5.22
CA ILE A 281 22.27 -15.48 -4.63
C ILE A 281 23.69 -16.00 -4.31
N LYS A 282 23.80 -17.09 -3.54
CA LYS A 282 25.09 -17.69 -3.17
C LYS A 282 25.94 -18.00 -4.39
N LYS A 283 25.36 -18.62 -5.42
CA LYS A 283 26.06 -18.93 -6.68
C LYS A 283 26.54 -17.67 -7.41
N ASN A 284 25.73 -16.63 -7.48
CA ASN A 284 26.07 -15.42 -8.22
C ASN A 284 27.11 -14.54 -7.50
N PHE A 285 27.30 -14.74 -6.20
CA PHE A 285 28.24 -13.98 -5.38
C PHE A 285 29.37 -14.85 -4.83
N GLU A 286 29.58 -16.04 -5.40
CA GLU A 286 30.61 -16.98 -4.94
C GLU A 286 32.02 -16.36 -4.99
N GLU A 287 32.31 -15.56 -6.02
CA GLU A 287 33.60 -14.86 -6.19
C GLU A 287 33.71 -13.57 -5.37
N LEU A 288 32.59 -12.93 -5.02
CA LEU A 288 32.54 -11.64 -4.31
C LEU A 288 32.24 -11.80 -2.81
N GLY A 289 32.15 -13.04 -2.32
CA GLY A 289 31.70 -13.34 -0.95
C GLY A 289 32.49 -12.57 0.11
N GLU A 290 33.82 -12.56 0.01
CA GLU A 290 34.69 -11.84 0.95
C GLU A 290 34.50 -10.31 0.87
N GLU A 291 34.43 -9.74 -0.33
CA GLU A 291 34.21 -8.29 -0.51
C GLU A 291 32.85 -7.84 0.01
N ILE A 292 31.81 -8.66 -0.19
CA ILE A 292 30.46 -8.40 0.30
C ILE A 292 30.43 -8.48 1.82
N ILE A 293 31.05 -9.50 2.41
CA ILE A 293 31.15 -9.64 3.87
C ILE A 293 31.92 -8.45 4.45
N GLN A 294 33.05 -8.05 3.86
CA GLN A 294 33.82 -6.89 4.30
C GLN A 294 33.00 -5.60 4.27
N LYS A 295 32.20 -5.36 3.22
CA LYS A 295 31.31 -4.18 3.16
C LYS A 295 30.09 -4.30 4.07
N ALA A 296 29.53 -5.49 4.26
CA ALA A 296 28.38 -5.74 5.11
C ALA A 296 28.73 -5.56 6.60
N LEU A 297 29.88 -6.08 7.01
CA LEU A 297 30.42 -6.00 8.36
C LEU A 297 31.31 -4.77 8.60
N HIS A 298 31.41 -3.85 7.63
CA HIS A 298 32.21 -2.64 7.78
C HIS A 298 31.69 -1.83 8.99
N PRO A 299 32.55 -1.40 9.95
CA PRO A 299 32.12 -0.76 11.19
C PRO A 299 31.15 0.41 10.99
N LYS A 300 31.40 1.27 9.99
CA LYS A 300 30.47 2.38 9.64
C LYS A 300 29.03 1.91 9.36
N ARG A 301 28.86 0.78 8.69
CA ARG A 301 27.54 0.22 8.40
C ARG A 301 26.92 -0.37 9.65
N ILE A 302 27.69 -1.15 10.42
CA ILE A 302 27.22 -1.74 11.67
C ILE A 302 26.77 -0.66 12.67
N PHE A 303 27.57 0.39 12.90
CA PHE A 303 27.17 1.48 13.80
C PHE A 303 25.92 2.23 13.33
N LYS A 304 25.79 2.47 12.01
CA LYS A 304 24.58 3.06 11.46
C LYS A 304 23.34 2.18 11.69
N LEU A 305 23.49 0.86 11.59
CA LEU A 305 22.40 -0.07 11.88
C LEU A 305 22.06 -0.10 13.36
N ILE A 306 23.06 -0.06 14.25
CA ILE A 306 22.85 -0.04 15.71
C ILE A 306 22.09 1.22 16.12
N GLU A 307 22.43 2.38 15.54
CA GLU A 307 21.70 3.63 15.77
C GLU A 307 20.24 3.55 15.33
N LEU A 308 19.96 2.82 14.25
CA LEU A 308 18.60 2.69 13.68
C LEU A 308 17.74 1.65 14.38
N TYR A 309 18.32 0.52 14.78
CA TYR A 309 17.59 -0.68 15.18
C TYR A 309 17.89 -1.15 16.61
N GLY A 310 18.89 -0.56 17.26
CA GLY A 310 19.40 -1.02 18.55
C GLY A 310 20.51 -2.07 18.40
N GLU A 311 21.38 -2.14 19.41
CA GLU A 311 22.58 -2.99 19.39
C GLU A 311 22.21 -4.48 19.35
N ASP A 312 21.32 -4.92 20.25
CA ASP A 312 20.91 -6.32 20.37
C ASP A 312 20.33 -6.87 19.06
N GLU A 313 19.47 -6.08 18.38
CA GLU A 313 18.86 -6.46 17.11
C GLU A 313 19.92 -6.66 16.02
N VAL A 314 20.92 -5.78 15.95
CA VAL A 314 21.99 -5.88 14.95
C VAL A 314 22.91 -7.06 15.26
N TYR A 315 23.22 -7.30 16.54
CA TYR A 315 24.07 -8.42 16.92
C TYR A 315 23.44 -9.77 16.59
N ASN A 316 22.16 -9.96 16.94
CA ASN A 316 21.42 -11.19 16.65
C ASN A 316 21.28 -11.45 15.15
N ASN A 317 21.25 -10.40 14.32
CA ASN A 317 21.09 -10.53 12.87
C ASN A 317 22.41 -10.80 12.11
N TYR A 318 23.58 -10.44 12.67
CA TYR A 318 24.87 -10.53 11.97
C TYR A 318 25.88 -11.49 12.60
N PHE A 319 25.75 -11.82 13.88
CA PHE A 319 26.79 -12.52 14.64
C PHE A 319 26.32 -13.74 15.43
N GLU A 320 25.02 -14.05 15.47
CA GLU A 320 24.44 -15.32 15.97
C GLU A 320 24.00 -16.23 14.81
#